data_AF-A0A158F9C9-F1
#
_entry.id   AF-A0A158F9C9-F1
#
_cell.length_a   1.000
_cell.length_b   1.000
_cell.length_c   1.000
_cell.angle_alpha   90.00
_cell.angle_beta   90.00
_cell.angle_gamma   90.00
#
_symmetry.space_group_name_H-M   'P 1'
#
loop_
_entity.id
_entity.type
_entity.pdbx_description
1 polymer ?
#
loop_
_entity_poly.entity_id
_entity_poly.type
_entity_poly.pdbx_seq_one_letter_code
_entity_poly.pdbx_strand_id
1 'polypeptide(L)'
;MTKPTNTIRAGATQTDRNASGIGQTLCIAMRLWGYEESEVQSWMRELPRLNGAITWKISHDRLAHGADVVVHIVKPSRRASAALCWNCAGANYAVSQSLAECGIEMILFEGNSDQLPRKRTGHWAAAGTLSPKAALGRLGCLIAASSTRQPLMPAVVRRDLLSMITPQLDAA
;
A
#
# COMPACT_ATOMS: atom_id res chain seq x y z
N MET A 1 -19.47 47.15 -36.62
CA MET A 1 -19.96 46.78 -35.27
C MET A 1 -19.61 45.32 -35.03
N THR A 2 -18.44 45.06 -34.48
CA THR A 2 -17.85 43.72 -34.32
C THR A 2 -17.39 43.59 -32.87
N LYS A 3 -18.00 42.65 -32.14
CA LYS A 3 -17.74 42.37 -30.73
C LYS A 3 -16.33 41.78 -30.55
N PRO A 4 -15.56 42.18 -29.53
CA PRO A 4 -14.35 41.46 -29.15
C PRO A 4 -14.70 40.21 -28.33
N THR A 5 -14.11 39.09 -28.74
CA THR A 5 -14.20 37.80 -28.03
C THR A 5 -13.34 37.86 -26.78
N ASN A 6 -14.01 37.76 -25.64
CA ASN A 6 -13.40 37.73 -24.31
C ASN A 6 -12.97 36.29 -24.01
N THR A 7 -11.67 35.99 -24.00
CA THR A 7 -11.16 34.68 -23.56
C THR A 7 -10.62 34.83 -22.15
N ILE A 8 -11.49 34.60 -21.16
CA ILE A 8 -11.13 34.52 -19.75
C ILE A 8 -10.99 33.04 -19.36
N ARG A 9 -9.73 32.65 -19.13
CA ARG A 9 -9.24 31.88 -17.97
C ARG A 9 -9.85 30.48 -17.75
N ALA A 10 -9.08 29.45 -18.09
CA ALA A 10 -9.10 28.18 -17.37
C ALA A 10 -7.72 28.00 -16.72
N GLY A 11 -7.74 27.68 -15.44
CA GLY A 11 -6.64 27.77 -14.49
C GLY A 11 -5.34 27.13 -14.96
N ALA A 12 -4.26 27.89 -14.84
CA ALA A 12 -2.95 27.33 -14.61
C ALA A 12 -3.08 26.35 -13.44
N THR A 13 -2.85 25.07 -13.71
CA THR A 13 -2.61 24.07 -12.68
C THR A 13 -1.33 24.48 -11.97
N GLN A 14 -1.51 25.26 -10.90
CA GLN A 14 -0.47 25.70 -10.01
C GLN A 14 0.06 24.45 -9.29
N THR A 15 1.05 23.82 -9.89
CA THR A 15 1.97 22.93 -9.20
C THR A 15 2.77 23.77 -8.20
N ASP A 16 2.15 24.08 -7.05
CA ASP A 16 2.87 24.49 -5.85
C ASP A 16 3.59 23.26 -5.27
N ARG A 17 4.59 22.78 -6.02
CA ARG A 17 5.68 22.01 -5.42
C ARG A 17 6.57 23.02 -4.71
N ASN A 18 6.17 23.39 -3.50
CA ASN A 18 7.02 24.15 -2.61
C ASN A 18 8.31 23.35 -2.38
N ALA A 19 9.40 23.91 -2.89
CA ALA A 19 10.75 23.46 -2.65
C ALA A 19 11.15 23.84 -1.22
N SER A 20 11.18 22.87 -0.32
CA SER A 20 11.96 22.93 0.91
C SER A 20 12.51 21.55 1.21
N GLY A 21 13.84 21.46 1.34
CA GLY A 21 14.59 20.21 1.26
C GLY A 21 14.30 19.23 2.39
N ILE A 22 13.56 18.15 2.10
CA ILE A 22 13.41 16.94 2.90
C ILE A 22 13.17 15.79 1.90
N GLY A 23 13.90 14.68 2.00
CA GLY A 23 13.69 13.53 1.11
C GLY A 23 12.21 13.09 1.11
N GLN A 24 11.61 12.93 -0.07
CA GLN A 24 10.17 12.66 -0.20
C GLN A 24 9.71 11.51 0.71
N THR A 25 8.67 11.78 1.49
CA THR A 25 8.00 10.81 2.36
C THR A 25 7.30 9.77 1.50
N LEU A 26 7.58 8.48 1.73
CA LEU A 26 6.91 7.38 1.05
C LEU A 26 5.47 7.25 1.58
N CYS A 27 4.50 7.29 0.69
CA CYS A 27 3.09 7.13 1.00
C CYS A 27 2.66 5.67 0.84
N ILE A 28 2.40 4.99 1.96
CA ILE A 28 1.85 3.64 1.98
C ILE A 28 0.35 3.71 2.21
N ALA A 29 -0.41 3.30 1.20
CA ALA A 29 -1.87 3.15 1.29
C ALA A 29 -2.25 1.75 1.77
N MET A 30 -3.24 1.65 2.62
CA MET A 30 -3.82 0.39 3.07
C MET A 30 -5.20 0.21 2.44
N ARG A 31 -5.41 -0.94 1.80
CA ARG A 31 -6.75 -1.39 1.39
C ARG A 31 -7.19 -2.53 2.28
N LEU A 32 -8.36 -2.38 2.88
CA LEU A 32 -8.82 -3.24 3.97
C LEU A 32 -9.71 -4.36 3.42
N TRP A 33 -9.41 -5.60 3.79
CA TRP A 33 -10.22 -6.77 3.45
C TRP A 33 -10.57 -7.54 4.70
N GLY A 34 -11.79 -7.38 5.19
CA GLY A 34 -12.26 -7.99 6.43
C GLY A 34 -11.84 -7.27 7.71
N TYR A 35 -11.23 -6.10 7.61
CA TYR A 35 -10.97 -5.22 8.75
C TYR A 35 -11.95 -4.05 8.76
N GLU A 36 -12.34 -3.65 9.97
CA GLU A 36 -13.04 -2.39 10.18
C GLU A 36 -12.06 -1.22 10.10
N GLU A 37 -12.48 -0.12 9.51
CA GLU A 37 -11.62 1.06 9.36
C GLU A 37 -11.19 1.64 10.73
N SER A 38 -12.11 1.69 11.69
CA SER A 38 -11.84 2.20 13.04
C SER A 38 -10.77 1.39 13.78
N GLU A 39 -10.76 0.06 13.59
CA GLU A 39 -9.76 -0.85 14.12
C GLU A 39 -8.37 -0.47 13.57
N VAL A 40 -8.25 -0.31 12.24
CA VAL A 40 -6.98 0.02 11.59
C VAL A 40 -6.53 1.44 11.90
N GLN A 41 -7.45 2.42 11.94
CA GLN A 41 -7.15 3.80 12.35
C GLN A 41 -6.57 3.88 13.75
N SER A 42 -7.02 3.01 14.68
CA SER A 42 -6.46 2.95 16.03
C SER A 42 -4.96 2.59 16.02
N TRP A 43 -4.54 1.72 15.09
CA TRP A 43 -3.15 1.30 14.94
C TRP A 43 -2.27 2.33 14.24
N MET A 44 -2.84 3.09 13.30
CA MET A 44 -2.09 4.04 12.46
C MET A 44 -1.25 5.05 13.24
N ARG A 45 -1.69 5.42 14.46
CA ARG A 45 -0.95 6.36 15.32
C ARG A 45 0.35 5.75 15.85
N GLU A 46 0.40 4.43 15.95
CA GLU A 46 1.53 3.66 16.48
C GLU A 46 2.40 3.06 15.37
N LEU A 47 1.96 3.12 14.11
CA LEU A 47 2.75 2.62 12.99
C LEU A 47 4.02 3.46 12.80
N PRO A 48 5.15 2.82 12.42
CA PRO A 48 6.41 3.52 12.28
C PRO A 48 6.33 4.57 11.18
N ARG A 49 6.69 5.81 11.52
CA ARG A 49 6.87 6.91 10.56
C ARG A 49 8.31 7.07 10.10
N LEU A 50 9.26 6.42 10.79
CA LEU A 50 10.69 6.41 10.48
C LEU A 50 11.26 7.81 10.20
N ASN A 51 11.12 8.72 11.18
CA ASN A 51 11.54 10.12 11.07
C ASN A 51 10.90 10.85 9.87
N GLY A 52 9.63 10.55 9.57
CA GLY A 52 8.90 11.12 8.43
C GLY A 52 9.24 10.47 7.09
N ALA A 53 9.96 9.34 7.08
CA ALA A 53 10.24 8.59 5.87
C ALA A 53 9.02 7.88 5.30
N ILE A 54 8.03 7.55 6.14
CA ILE A 54 6.79 6.91 5.75
C ILE A 54 5.60 7.73 6.26
N THR A 55 4.58 7.85 5.42
CA THR A 55 3.22 8.19 5.83
C THR A 55 2.27 7.05 5.49
N TRP A 56 1.24 6.89 6.33
CA TRP A 56 0.23 5.84 6.20
C TRP A 56 -1.12 6.47 5.89
N LYS A 57 -1.88 5.88 4.96
CA LYS A 57 -3.28 6.26 4.70
C LYS A 57 -4.13 5.02 4.49
N ILE A 58 -5.43 5.11 4.77
CA ILE A 58 -6.41 4.12 4.33
C ILE A 58 -6.94 4.59 2.96
N SER A 59 -7.06 3.67 2.01
CA SER A 59 -7.53 3.97 0.65
C SER A 59 -8.78 3.17 0.31
N HIS A 60 -9.84 3.90 -0.05
CA HIS A 60 -11.05 3.33 -0.64
C HIS A 60 -10.99 3.34 -2.18
N ASP A 61 -10.19 4.24 -2.74
CA ASP A 61 -9.97 4.35 -4.17
C ASP A 61 -9.27 3.09 -4.69
N ARG A 62 -9.80 2.54 -5.79
CA ARG A 62 -9.23 1.41 -6.51
C ARG A 62 -7.83 1.76 -7.03
N LEU A 63 -7.65 2.98 -7.51
CA LEU A 63 -6.39 3.43 -8.08
C LEU A 63 -5.39 3.94 -7.03
N ALA A 64 -5.86 4.11 -5.78
CA ALA A 64 -5.08 4.59 -4.65
C ALA A 64 -4.24 5.84 -4.98
N HIS A 65 -4.82 6.82 -5.68
CA HIS A 65 -4.08 7.98 -6.20
C HIS A 65 -3.16 8.62 -5.15
N GLY A 66 -1.92 8.90 -5.55
CA GLY A 66 -0.88 9.47 -4.68
C GLY A 66 -0.37 8.52 -3.60
N ALA A 67 -0.49 7.20 -3.78
CA ALA A 67 0.24 6.20 -3.01
C ALA A 67 1.44 5.71 -3.82
N ASP A 68 2.58 5.53 -3.15
CA ASP A 68 3.76 4.91 -3.75
C ASP A 68 3.67 3.37 -3.65
N VAL A 69 3.09 2.89 -2.56
CA VAL A 69 2.83 1.46 -2.31
C VAL A 69 1.42 1.27 -1.77
N VAL A 70 0.73 0.25 -2.29
CA VAL A 70 -0.57 -0.20 -1.77
C VAL A 70 -0.38 -1.55 -1.06
N VAL A 71 -0.70 -1.59 0.22
CA VAL A 71 -0.74 -2.81 1.02
C VAL A 71 -2.20 -3.21 1.21
N HIS A 72 -2.59 -4.34 0.62
CA HIS A 72 -3.87 -4.96 0.87
C HIS A 72 -3.75 -5.78 2.15
N ILE A 73 -4.35 -5.32 3.26
CA ILE A 73 -4.37 -6.07 4.52
C ILE A 73 -5.59 -6.97 4.55
N VAL A 74 -5.37 -8.27 4.78
CA VAL A 74 -6.39 -9.31 4.62
C VAL A 74 -6.57 -10.08 5.90
N LYS A 75 -7.71 -9.87 6.56
CA LYS A 75 -8.22 -10.73 7.62
C LYS A 75 -8.93 -11.93 6.99
N PRO A 76 -8.49 -13.18 7.19
CA PRO A 76 -9.16 -14.32 6.58
C PRO A 76 -10.60 -14.43 7.12
N SER A 77 -11.57 -14.55 6.21
CA SER A 77 -12.99 -14.66 6.57
C SER A 77 -13.33 -15.98 7.29
N ARG A 78 -12.43 -16.97 7.29
CA ARG A 78 -12.56 -18.28 7.98
C ARG A 78 -11.19 -18.79 8.42
N ARG A 79 -11.13 -19.55 9.52
CA ARG A 79 -9.89 -20.21 9.99
C ARG A 79 -9.40 -21.27 8.99
N ALA A 80 -8.08 -21.32 8.82
CA ALA A 80 -7.13 -22.29 8.26
C ALA A 80 -7.56 -23.49 7.36
N SER A 81 -8.78 -24.02 7.45
CA SER A 81 -9.20 -25.28 6.80
C SER A 81 -10.40 -25.15 5.86
N ALA A 82 -11.04 -23.97 5.78
CA ALA A 82 -12.14 -23.77 4.84
C ALA A 82 -11.62 -23.57 3.41
N ALA A 83 -12.24 -24.24 2.44
CA ALA A 83 -11.83 -24.20 1.04
C ALA A 83 -11.89 -22.80 0.38
N LEU A 84 -12.54 -21.82 1.01
CA LEU A 84 -12.73 -20.49 0.45
C LEU A 84 -12.60 -19.38 1.50
N CYS A 85 -11.65 -18.47 1.25
CA CYS A 85 -11.50 -17.19 1.96
C CYS A 85 -11.96 -16.06 1.03
N TRP A 86 -13.14 -15.48 1.30
CA TRP A 86 -13.73 -14.42 0.46
C TRP A 86 -12.87 -13.16 0.43
N ASN A 87 -12.30 -12.78 1.59
CA ASN A 87 -11.42 -11.61 1.68
C ASN A 87 -10.14 -11.81 0.86
N CYS A 88 -9.59 -13.04 0.84
CA CYS A 88 -8.44 -13.41 0.04
C CYS A 88 -8.76 -13.37 -1.46
N ALA A 89 -9.94 -13.88 -1.87
CA ALA A 89 -10.40 -13.82 -3.25
C ALA A 89 -10.59 -12.37 -3.72
N GLY A 90 -11.20 -11.52 -2.90
CA GLY A 90 -11.37 -10.10 -3.17
C GLY A 90 -10.04 -9.35 -3.34
N ALA A 91 -9.11 -9.55 -2.41
CA ALA A 91 -7.77 -8.96 -2.49
C ALA A 91 -6.99 -9.45 -3.74
N ASN A 92 -7.03 -10.76 -4.02
CA ASN A 92 -6.38 -11.34 -5.20
C ASN A 92 -6.94 -10.77 -6.51
N TYR A 93 -8.28 -10.64 -6.58
CA TYR A 93 -8.95 -10.04 -7.73
C TYR A 93 -8.55 -8.57 -7.87
N ALA A 94 -8.56 -7.80 -6.79
CA ALA A 94 -8.17 -6.39 -6.81
C ALA A 94 -6.75 -6.19 -7.35
N VAL A 95 -5.77 -6.96 -6.87
CA VAL A 95 -4.39 -6.90 -7.38
C VAL A 95 -4.33 -7.31 -8.85
N SER A 96 -5.02 -8.38 -9.25
CA SER A 96 -5.04 -8.81 -10.67
C SER A 96 -5.58 -7.74 -11.61
N GLN A 97 -6.46 -6.88 -11.10
CA GLN A 97 -7.15 -5.82 -11.82
C GLN A 97 -6.42 -4.47 -11.78
N SER A 98 -5.36 -4.37 -10.98
CA SER A 98 -4.67 -3.13 -10.66
C SER A 98 -3.25 -3.08 -11.25
N LEU A 99 -2.68 -4.24 -11.59
CA LEU A 99 -1.35 -4.39 -12.20
C LEU A 99 -1.09 -3.55 -13.47
N ALA A 100 -2.13 -3.00 -14.11
CA ALA A 100 -2.00 -2.13 -15.27
C ALA A 100 -1.93 -0.61 -14.96
N GLU A 101 -2.46 -0.15 -13.82
CA GLU A 101 -2.69 1.28 -13.57
C GLU A 101 -2.18 1.79 -12.20
N CYS A 102 -2.00 0.93 -11.20
CA CYS A 102 -1.41 1.30 -9.90
C CYS A 102 0.08 0.94 -9.84
N GLY A 103 0.84 1.72 -9.06
CA GLY A 103 2.27 1.54 -8.86
C GLY A 103 2.66 0.15 -8.33
N ILE A 104 2.91 0.07 -7.03
CA ILE A 104 3.47 -1.14 -6.39
C ILE A 104 2.46 -1.65 -5.37
N GLU A 105 2.09 -2.91 -5.52
CA GLU A 105 1.06 -3.52 -4.68
C GLU A 105 1.55 -4.83 -4.06
N MET A 106 1.12 -5.05 -2.82
CA MET A 106 1.33 -6.31 -2.13
C MET A 106 0.20 -6.60 -1.15
N ILE A 107 0.13 -7.85 -0.73
CA ILE A 107 -0.89 -8.35 0.19
C ILE A 107 -0.22 -8.81 1.48
N LEU A 108 -0.72 -8.32 2.61
CA LEU A 108 -0.38 -8.78 3.95
C LEU A 108 -1.56 -9.58 4.51
N PHE A 109 -1.35 -10.88 4.68
CA PHE A 109 -2.35 -11.83 5.14
C PHE A 109 -2.22 -12.09 6.65
N GLU A 110 -3.31 -11.89 7.40
CA GLU A 110 -3.40 -12.22 8.82
C GLU A 110 -3.55 -13.74 9.01
N GLY A 111 -2.42 -14.43 9.00
CA GLY A 111 -2.36 -15.85 9.25
C GLY A 111 -1.00 -16.41 8.85
N ASN A 112 -0.92 -17.73 8.78
CA ASN A 112 0.31 -18.43 8.46
C ASN A 112 0.46 -18.66 6.95
N SER A 113 1.69 -18.86 6.49
CA SER A 113 2.00 -19.05 5.06
C SER A 113 1.38 -20.32 4.46
N ASP A 114 1.15 -21.35 5.27
CA ASP A 114 0.45 -22.59 4.91
C ASP A 114 -1.07 -22.40 4.67
N GLN A 115 -1.64 -21.31 5.18
CA GLN A 115 -3.05 -20.95 5.01
C GLN A 115 -3.30 -20.05 3.79
N LEU A 116 -2.24 -19.58 3.14
CA LEU A 116 -2.36 -18.73 1.98
C LEU A 116 -3.00 -19.48 0.79
N PRO A 117 -3.81 -18.82 -0.05
CA PRO A 117 -4.47 -19.46 -1.20
C PRO A 117 -3.46 -20.16 -2.13
N ARG A 118 -3.81 -21.30 -2.74
CA ARG A 118 -2.86 -21.97 -3.67
C ARG A 118 -2.56 -21.15 -4.93
N LYS A 119 -3.56 -20.42 -5.44
CA LYS A 119 -3.43 -19.53 -6.59
C LYS A 119 -3.42 -18.09 -6.10
N ARG A 120 -2.34 -17.37 -6.38
CA ARG A 120 -2.06 -16.01 -5.90
C ARG A 120 -1.49 -15.17 -7.03
N THR A 121 -1.96 -13.93 -7.12
CA THR A 121 -1.45 -12.89 -8.01
C THR A 121 -0.68 -11.86 -7.19
N GLY A 122 0.44 -11.37 -7.73
CA GLY A 122 1.28 -10.38 -7.07
C GLY A 122 2.06 -10.93 -5.87
N HIS A 123 2.50 -10.03 -5.00
CA HIS A 123 3.31 -10.36 -3.82
C HIS A 123 2.43 -10.54 -2.59
N TRP A 124 2.55 -11.69 -1.94
CA TRP A 124 1.85 -12.02 -0.70
C TRP A 124 2.86 -12.22 0.41
N ALA A 125 2.57 -11.73 1.60
CA ALA A 125 3.29 -12.00 2.83
C ALA A 125 2.29 -12.44 3.90
N ALA A 126 2.63 -13.47 4.66
CA ALA A 126 1.90 -13.88 5.85
C ALA A 126 2.42 -13.10 7.07
N ALA A 127 1.50 -12.73 7.97
CA ALA A 127 1.85 -12.16 9.27
C ALA A 127 2.48 -13.20 10.21
N GLY A 128 2.20 -14.49 9.98
CA GLY A 128 2.70 -15.57 10.82
C GLY A 128 2.21 -15.43 12.25
N THR A 129 3.15 -15.34 13.19
CA THR A 129 2.86 -15.16 14.62
C THR A 129 2.64 -13.70 15.03
N LEU A 130 2.97 -12.75 14.16
CA LEU A 130 2.83 -11.33 14.45
C LEU A 130 1.37 -10.90 14.46
N SER A 131 1.02 -9.99 15.38
CA SER A 131 -0.26 -9.28 15.29
C SER A 131 -0.32 -8.46 13.99
N PRO A 132 -1.52 -8.19 13.43
CA PRO A 132 -1.66 -7.39 12.21
C PRO A 132 -0.92 -6.05 12.27
N LYS A 133 -1.02 -5.34 13.40
CA LYS A 133 -0.30 -4.08 13.64
C LYS A 133 1.22 -4.26 13.58
N ALA A 134 1.75 -5.29 14.25
CA ALA A 134 3.20 -5.55 14.27
C ALA A 134 3.72 -5.97 12.89
N ALA A 135 2.99 -6.84 12.18
CA ALA A 135 3.32 -7.26 10.83
C ALA A 135 3.32 -6.08 9.85
N LEU A 136 2.31 -5.21 9.93
CA LEU A 136 2.21 -4.00 9.12
C LEU A 136 3.36 -3.01 9.42
N GLY A 137 3.69 -2.83 10.70
CA GLY A 137 4.83 -1.99 11.10
C GLY A 137 6.15 -2.53 10.57
N ARG A 138 6.40 -3.84 10.72
CA ARG A 138 7.61 -4.49 10.17
C ARG A 138 7.65 -4.37 8.65
N LEU A 139 6.53 -4.59 7.97
CA LEU A 139 6.43 -4.42 6.53
C LEU A 139 6.77 -3.00 6.09
N GLY A 140 6.25 -1.98 6.78
CA GLY A 140 6.59 -0.58 6.52
C GLY A 140 8.09 -0.32 6.61
N CYS A 141 8.75 -0.84 7.66
CA CYS A 141 10.20 -0.74 7.81
C CYS A 141 10.96 -1.38 6.63
N LEU A 142 10.54 -2.57 6.21
CA LEU A 142 11.16 -3.28 5.09
C LEU A 142 10.97 -2.55 3.76
N ILE A 143 9.78 -2.00 3.52
CA ILE A 143 9.49 -1.18 2.33
C ILE A 143 10.39 0.06 2.32
N ALA A 144 10.48 0.79 3.43
CA ALA A 144 11.33 1.98 3.50
C ALA A 144 12.81 1.66 3.34
N ALA A 145 13.30 0.59 3.97
CA ALA A 145 14.68 0.12 3.79
C ALA A 145 14.98 -0.27 2.34
N SER A 146 13.97 -0.75 1.62
CA SER A 146 14.06 -1.13 0.20
C SER A 146 13.81 0.03 -0.76
N SER A 147 13.38 1.20 -0.27
CA SER A 147 13.12 2.36 -1.13
C SER A 147 14.43 3.07 -1.47
N THR A 148 14.73 3.24 -2.77
CA THR A 148 15.85 4.09 -3.17
C THR A 148 15.41 5.55 -3.14
N ARG A 149 16.03 6.35 -2.27
CA ARG A 149 15.87 7.81 -2.28
C ARG A 149 16.81 8.43 -3.29
N GLN A 150 16.26 8.95 -4.39
CA GLN A 150 16.99 9.88 -5.24
C GLN A 150 16.50 11.31 -4.95
N PRO A 151 17.40 12.25 -4.62
CA PRO A 151 17.01 13.65 -4.56
C PRO A 151 16.56 14.03 -5.98
N LEU A 152 15.35 14.57 -6.11
CA LEU A 152 14.66 14.96 -7.35
C LEU A 152 13.75 13.93 -8.04
N MET A 153 13.68 12.68 -7.58
CA MET A 153 12.72 11.69 -8.13
C MET A 153 11.77 11.16 -7.04
N PRO A 154 10.53 10.79 -7.41
CA PRO A 154 9.65 10.01 -6.54
C PRO A 154 10.39 8.80 -5.97
N ALA A 155 10.12 8.46 -4.71
CA ALA A 155 10.67 7.26 -4.10
C ALA A 155 10.17 6.02 -4.86
N VAL A 156 11.02 5.49 -5.74
CA VAL A 156 10.69 4.27 -6.48
C VAL A 156 11.09 3.08 -5.60
N VAL A 157 10.10 2.37 -5.06
CA VAL A 157 10.34 1.00 -4.59
C VAL A 157 10.53 0.15 -5.84
N ARG A 158 11.57 -0.67 -5.94
CA ARG A 158 11.68 -1.57 -7.10
C ARG A 158 10.79 -2.77 -6.86
N ARG A 159 9.97 -3.16 -7.85
CA ARG A 159 9.09 -4.35 -7.76
C ARG A 159 9.85 -5.60 -7.33
N ASP A 160 11.09 -5.75 -7.82
CA ASP A 160 11.94 -6.91 -7.49
C ASP A 160 12.25 -7.01 -5.99
N LEU A 161 12.27 -5.89 -5.26
CA LEU A 161 12.55 -5.89 -3.82
C LEU A 161 11.37 -6.45 -3.01
N LEU A 162 10.13 -6.35 -3.51
CA LEU A 162 8.97 -6.96 -2.84
C LEU A 162 9.12 -8.47 -2.71
N SER A 163 9.73 -9.12 -3.71
CA SER A 163 9.99 -10.57 -3.67
C SER A 163 10.94 -10.98 -2.54
N MET A 164 11.82 -10.07 -2.08
CA MET A 164 12.71 -10.29 -0.95
C MET A 164 12.09 -9.94 0.41
N ILE A 165 11.07 -9.07 0.43
CA ILE A 165 10.36 -8.68 1.64
C ILE A 165 9.44 -9.81 2.12
N THR A 166 8.74 -10.47 1.20
CA THR A 166 7.80 -11.56 1.51
C THR A 166 8.39 -12.64 2.44
N PRO A 167 9.54 -13.27 2.12
CA PRO A 167 10.11 -14.32 2.98
C PRO A 167 10.52 -13.84 4.38
N GLN A 168 10.86 -12.55 4.53
CA GLN A 168 11.26 -11.99 5.82
C GLN A 168 10.09 -11.76 6.78
N LEU A 169 8.86 -11.65 6.26
CA LEU A 169 7.63 -11.61 7.04
C LEU A 169 7.11 -13.02 7.32
N ASP A 170 7.20 -13.93 6.34
CA ASP A 170 6.76 -15.31 6.50
C ASP A 170 7.55 -16.09 7.57
N ALA A 171 8.79 -15.68 7.84
CA ALA A 171 9.68 -16.29 8.85
C ALA A 171 9.50 -15.71 10.27
N ALA A 172 8.54 -14.81 10.49
CA ALA A 172 8.36 -14.06 11.73
C ALA A 172 7.45 -14.72 12.78
#